data_AF-A0A502ES16-F1
#
_entry.id   AF-A0A502ES16-F1
#
_cell.length_a   1.000
_cell.length_b   1.000
_cell.length_c   1.000
_cell.angle_alpha   90.00
_cell.angle_beta   90.00
_cell.angle_gamma   90.00
#
_symmetry.space_group_name_H-M   'P 1'
#
loop_
_entity.id
_entity.type
_entity.pdbx_description
1 polymer ?
#
loop_
_entity_poly.entity_id
_entity_poly.type
_entity_poly.pdbx_seq_one_letter_code
_entity_poly.pdbx_strand_id
1 'polypeptide(L)'
;MILKIIHSGLFLFVVCMGIKQGYAIINGETEMMKMFEDFSFNKTEILLFGIITLLSSILIFYPKTFLTGNILMATTILLLIFFQLHNLNIKGAFIEIPFLLMNIVLVYWKQKHPFSKVFLN
;
A
#
# COMPACT_ATOMS: atom_id res chain seq x y z
N MET A 1 -22.33 3.31 14.06
CA MET A 1 -22.52 3.07 12.61
C MET A 1 -21.56 3.90 11.76
N ILE A 2 -21.40 5.20 12.04
CA ILE A 2 -20.41 6.07 11.36
C ILE A 2 -18.99 5.46 11.26
N LEU A 3 -18.43 4.96 12.37
CA LEU A 3 -17.06 4.40 12.39
C LEU A 3 -16.88 3.20 11.45
N LYS A 4 -17.92 2.36 11.29
CA LYS A 4 -17.89 1.22 10.36
C LYS A 4 -17.90 1.67 8.90
N ILE A 5 -18.65 2.74 8.59
CA ILE A 5 -18.71 3.32 7.25
C ILE A 5 -17.36 3.93 6.90
N ILE A 6 -16.77 4.70 7.82
CA ILE A 6 -15.43 5.30 7.63
C ILE A 6 -14.38 4.20 7.44
N HIS A 7 -14.36 3.18 8.30
CA HIS A 7 -13.40 2.08 8.18
C HIS A 7 -13.57 1.29 6.87
N SER A 8 -14.81 1.03 6.43
CA SER A 8 -15.07 0.37 5.16
C SER A 8 -14.66 1.23 3.95
N GLY A 9 -14.89 2.54 4.01
CA GLY A 9 -14.44 3.48 2.98
C GLY A 9 -12.92 3.57 2.91
N LEU A 10 -12.25 3.67 4.06
CA LEU A 10 -10.80 3.69 4.15
C LEU A 10 -10.18 2.39 3.63
N PHE A 11 -10.77 1.25 3.99
CA PHE A 11 -10.36 -0.06 3.49
C PHE A 11 -10.42 -0.14 1.96
N LEU A 12 -11.57 0.23 1.37
CA LEU A 12 -11.73 0.22 -0.08
C LEU A 12 -10.75 1.19 -0.75
N PHE A 13 -10.57 2.38 -0.17
CA PHE A 13 -9.61 3.35 -0.67
C PHE A 13 -8.18 2.80 -0.70
N VAL A 14 -7.71 2.19 0.39
CA VAL A 14 -6.36 1.59 0.46
C VAL A 14 -6.19 0.47 -0.56
N VAL A 15 -7.17 -0.42 -0.69
CA VAL A 15 -7.10 -1.51 -1.67
C VAL A 15 -7.09 -0.99 -3.11
N CYS A 16 -7.99 -0.06 -3.45
CA CYS A 16 -8.07 0.50 -4.79
C CYS A 16 -6.79 1.30 -5.16
N MET A 17 -6.28 2.11 -4.23
CA MET A 17 -5.05 2.87 -4.43
C MET A 17 -3.83 1.94 -4.57
N GLY A 18 -3.72 0.91 -3.74
CA GLY A 18 -2.64 -0.06 -3.82
C GLY A 18 -2.65 -0.87 -5.11
N ILE A 19 -3.83 -1.27 -5.60
CA ILE A 19 -3.98 -1.92 -6.92
C ILE A 19 -3.54 -0.97 -8.04
N LYS A 20 -4.02 0.28 -8.01
CA LYS A 20 -3.65 1.30 -9.00
C LYS A 20 -2.14 1.53 -9.03
N GLN A 21 -1.51 1.69 -7.87
CA GLN A 21 -0.08 1.93 -7.75
C GLN A 21 0.74 0.72 -8.20
N GLY A 22 0.39 -0.50 -7.75
CA GLY A 22 1.07 -1.72 -8.20
C GLY A 22 0.97 -1.92 -9.72
N TYR A 23 -0.20 -1.67 -10.29
CA TYR A 23 -0.42 -1.75 -11.74
C TYR A 23 0.38 -0.68 -12.52
N ALA A 24 0.40 0.56 -12.05
CA ALA A 24 1.17 1.65 -12.65
C ALA A 24 2.68 1.35 -12.69
N ILE A 25 3.22 0.76 -11.62
CA ILE A 25 4.62 0.34 -11.55
C ILE A 25 4.90 -0.78 -12.57
N ILE A 26 4.05 -1.82 -12.61
CA ILE A 26 4.22 -2.96 -13.51
C ILE A 26 4.15 -2.53 -14.98
N ASN A 27 3.25 -1.60 -15.31
CA ASN A 27 3.13 -1.05 -16.66
C ASN A 27 4.22 -0.04 -17.03
N GLY A 28 5.07 0.34 -16.07
CA GLY A 28 6.14 1.30 -16.30
C GLY A 28 5.64 2.72 -16.57
N GLU A 29 4.63 3.18 -15.82
CA GLU A 29 4.20 4.58 -15.91
C GLU A 29 5.38 5.53 -15.67
N THR A 30 5.50 6.53 -16.55
CA THR A 30 6.69 7.41 -16.61
C THR A 30 7.04 8.11 -15.30
N GLU A 31 6.04 8.47 -14.49
CA GLU A 31 6.24 9.12 -13.19
C GLU A 31 6.86 8.15 -12.18
N MET A 32 6.35 6.91 -12.10
CA MET A 32 6.89 5.89 -11.20
C MET A 32 8.30 5.46 -11.64
N MET A 33 8.52 5.30 -12.95
CA MET A 33 9.84 4.90 -13.47
C MET A 33 10.91 5.92 -13.13
N LYS A 34 10.64 7.22 -13.30
CA LYS A 34 11.58 8.28 -12.92
C LYS A 34 11.93 8.21 -11.44
N MET A 35 10.93 8.01 -10.57
CA MET A 35 11.17 7.90 -9.13
C MET A 35 12.10 6.72 -8.79
N PHE A 36 11.91 5.56 -9.40
CA PHE A 36 12.77 4.40 -9.14
C PHE A 36 14.14 4.47 -9.83
N GLU A 37 14.23 5.12 -10.99
CA GLU A 37 15.50 5.42 -11.66
C GLU A 37 16.36 6.34 -10.79
N ASP A 38 15.76 7.34 -10.13
CA ASP A 38 16.47 8.19 -9.16
C ASP A 38 17.02 7.37 -7.98
N PHE A 39 16.34 6.27 -7.59
CA PHE A 39 16.82 5.33 -6.57
C PHE A 39 17.89 4.35 -7.09
N SER A 40 18.31 4.48 -8.35
CA SER A 40 19.24 3.56 -9.02
C SER A 40 18.74 2.11 -9.09
N PHE A 41 17.42 1.91 -9.09
CA PHE A 41 16.84 0.57 -9.19
C PHE A 41 16.92 0.04 -10.62
N ASN A 42 17.19 -1.26 -10.75
CA ASN A 42 17.07 -1.94 -12.02
C ASN A 42 15.61 -2.33 -12.32
N LYS A 43 15.32 -2.68 -13.58
CA LYS A 43 13.96 -3.04 -14.02
C LYS A 43 13.36 -4.21 -13.24
N THR A 44 14.18 -5.15 -12.77
CA THR A 44 13.73 -6.31 -12.00
C THR A 44 13.27 -5.89 -10.61
N GLU A 45 14.01 -5.01 -9.93
CA GLU A 45 13.66 -4.45 -8.62
C GLU A 45 12.36 -3.64 -8.71
N ILE A 46 12.22 -2.81 -9.73
CA ILE A 46 11.01 -2.04 -9.99
C ILE A 46 9.79 -2.96 -10.16
N LEU A 47 9.94 -4.00 -11.00
CA LEU A 47 8.88 -4.97 -11.23
C LEU A 47 8.51 -5.71 -9.93
N LEU A 48 9.50 -6.12 -9.13
CA LEU A 48 9.28 -6.74 -7.83
C LEU A 48 8.51 -5.83 -6.88
N PHE A 49 8.85 -4.54 -6.81
CA PHE A 49 8.12 -3.55 -6.03
C PHE A 49 6.65 -3.44 -6.47
N GLY A 50 6.40 -3.39 -7.78
CA GLY A 50 5.05 -3.36 -8.34
C GLY A 50 4.24 -4.61 -7.97
N ILE A 51 4.84 -5.80 -8.14
CA ILE A 51 4.21 -7.08 -7.79
C ILE A 51 3.91 -7.16 -6.29
N ILE A 52 4.86 -6.78 -5.43
CA ILE A 52 4.67 -6.79 -3.96
C ILE A 52 3.55 -5.84 -3.56
N THR A 53 3.49 -4.65 -4.15
CA THR A 53 2.43 -3.65 -3.88
C THR A 53 1.05 -4.18 -4.28
N LEU A 54 0.96 -4.78 -5.47
CA LEU A 54 -0.28 -5.38 -5.97
C LEU A 54 -0.71 -6.58 -5.10
N LEU A 55 0.24 -7.47 -4.77
CA LEU A 55 0.00 -8.63 -3.91
C LEU A 55 -0.47 -8.19 -2.52
N SER A 56 0.15 -7.17 -1.93
CA SER A 56 -0.26 -6.62 -0.64
C SER A 56 -1.71 -6.17 -0.66
N SER A 57 -2.13 -5.49 -1.73
CA SER A 57 -3.50 -5.01 -1.90
C SER A 57 -4.51 -6.16 -1.99
N ILE A 58 -4.15 -7.23 -2.70
CA ILE A 58 -4.96 -8.46 -2.77
C ILE A 58 -5.04 -9.13 -1.39
N LEU A 59 -3.93 -9.21 -0.66
CA LEU A 59 -3.91 -9.78 0.68
C LEU A 59 -4.72 -8.97 1.69
N ILE A 60 -4.74 -7.64 1.58
CA ILE A 60 -5.58 -6.77 2.40
C ILE A 60 -7.05 -7.08 2.12
N PHE A 61 -7.43 -7.35 0.88
CA PHE A 61 -8.82 -7.62 0.53
C PHE A 61 -9.41 -8.85 1.24
N TYR A 62 -8.60 -9.91 1.43
CA TYR A 62 -9.05 -11.16 2.06
C TYR A 62 -8.95 -11.10 3.60
N PRO A 63 -10.02 -11.44 4.34
CA PRO A 63 -10.04 -11.32 5.80
C PRO A 63 -8.97 -12.14 6.53
N LYS A 64 -8.60 -13.31 6.01
CA LYS A 64 -7.59 -14.20 6.61
C LYS A 64 -6.18 -13.62 6.51
N THR A 65 -5.90 -12.84 5.47
CA THR A 65 -4.58 -12.26 5.18
C THR A 65 -4.52 -10.76 5.43
N PHE A 66 -5.60 -10.15 5.90
CA PHE A 66 -5.72 -8.71 6.13
C PHE A 66 -4.54 -8.10 6.89
N LEU A 67 -4.14 -8.72 8.01
CA LEU A 67 -3.02 -8.24 8.82
C LEU A 67 -1.71 -8.31 8.03
N THR A 68 -1.42 -9.47 7.43
CA THR A 68 -0.20 -9.71 6.65
C THR A 68 -0.11 -8.78 5.45
N GLY A 69 -1.22 -8.54 4.76
CA GLY A 69 -1.29 -7.61 3.63
C GLY A 69 -1.00 -6.17 4.04
N ASN A 70 -1.58 -5.69 5.15
CA ASN A 70 -1.30 -4.35 5.67
C ASN A 70 0.15 -4.21 6.15
N ILE A 71 0.72 -5.25 6.78
CA ILE A 71 2.13 -5.25 7.19
C ILE A 71 3.05 -5.19 5.96
N LEU A 72 2.76 -5.99 4.93
CA LEU A 72 3.54 -6.02 3.70
C LEU A 72 3.48 -4.66 3.00
N MET A 73 2.28 -4.09 2.84
CA MET A 73 2.07 -2.76 2.27
C MET A 73 2.81 -1.66 3.07
N ALA A 74 2.64 -1.64 4.40
CA ALA A 74 3.28 -0.67 5.26
C ALA A 74 4.82 -0.76 5.17
N THR A 75 5.37 -1.98 5.08
CA THR A 75 6.81 -2.19 4.92
C THR A 75 7.30 -1.67 3.57
N THR A 76 6.56 -1.92 2.49
CA THR A 76 6.87 -1.40 1.16
C THR A 76 6.87 0.14 1.13
N ILE A 77 5.84 0.78 1.72
CA ILE A 77 5.77 2.24 1.81
C ILE A 77 6.90 2.80 2.68
N LEU A 78 7.22 2.13 3.81
CA LEU A 78 8.31 2.55 4.68
C LEU A 78 9.66 2.50 3.97
N LEU A 79 9.91 1.45 3.16
CA LEU A 79 11.10 1.37 2.31
C LEU A 79 11.15 2.54 1.32
N LEU A 80 10.04 2.86 0.65
CA LEU A 80 9.97 4.01 -0.26
C LEU A 80 10.30 5.33 0.46
N ILE A 81 9.79 5.53 1.67
CA ILE A 81 10.12 6.71 2.49
C ILE A 81 11.63 6.77 2.75
N PHE A 82 12.26 5.67 3.13
CA PHE A 82 13.71 5.65 3.36
C PHE A 82 14.51 5.97 2.10
N PHE A 83 14.15 5.43 0.94
CA PHE A 83 14.81 5.76 -0.33
C PHE A 83 14.62 7.23 -0.71
N GLN A 84 13.43 7.79 -0.49
CA GLN A 84 13.17 9.20 -0.75
C GLN A 84 13.96 10.13 0.17
N LEU A 85 14.08 9.79 1.46
CA LEU A 85 14.92 10.52 2.40
C LEU A 85 16.41 10.40 2.05
N HIS A 86 16.87 9.23 1.61
CA HIS A 86 18.24 9.01 1.15
C HIS A 86 18.59 9.92 -0.03
N ASN A 87 17.64 10.11 -0.96
CA ASN A 87 17.76 11.00 -2.10
C ASN A 87 17.42 12.48 -1.79
N LEU A 88 17.30 12.85 -0.52
CA LEU A 88 16.93 14.20 -0.05
C LEU A 88 15.56 14.71 -0.59
N ASN A 89 14.72 13.81 -1.09
CA ASN A 89 13.37 14.11 -1.56
C ASN A 89 12.38 14.09 -0.40
N ILE A 90 12.48 15.11 0.46
CA ILE A 90 11.62 15.27 1.63
C ILE A 90 10.14 15.38 1.23
N LYS A 91 9.85 16.09 0.13
CA LYS A 91 8.48 16.29 -0.35
C LYS A 91 7.80 14.97 -0.70
N GLY A 92 8.50 14.10 -1.43
CA GLY A 92 7.98 12.77 -1.74
C GLY A 92 7.75 11.96 -0.46
N ALA A 93 8.72 11.96 0.48
CA ALA A 93 8.59 11.19 1.71
C ALA A 93 7.33 11.58 2.50
N PHE A 94 7.00 12.88 2.53
CA PHE A 94 5.75 13.38 3.13
C PHE A 94 4.48 12.90 2.43
N ILE A 95 4.51 12.67 1.12
CA ILE A 95 3.37 12.15 0.35
C ILE A 95 3.08 10.70 0.72
N GLU A 96 4.09 9.91 1.08
CA GLU A 96 3.95 8.50 1.45
C GLU A 96 3.47 8.29 2.90
N ILE A 97 3.78 9.22 3.81
CA ILE A 97 3.35 9.17 5.22
C ILE A 97 1.84 8.93 5.41
N PRO A 98 0.91 9.64 4.74
CA PRO A 98 -0.51 9.39 4.90
C PRO A 98 -0.88 7.95 4.52
N PHE A 99 -0.30 7.38 3.46
CA PHE A 99 -0.57 5.99 3.07
C PHE A 99 -0.07 4.97 4.10
N LEU A 100 1.10 5.22 4.68
CA LEU A 100 1.62 4.42 5.78
C LEU A 100 0.66 4.47 6.99
N LEU A 101 0.23 5.68 7.37
CA LEU A 101 -0.70 5.87 8.48
C LEU A 101 -2.04 5.18 8.22
N MET A 102 -2.57 5.22 6.99
CA MET A 102 -3.82 4.52 6.65
C MET A 102 -3.71 3.01 6.89
N ASN A 103 -2.61 2.36 6.50
CA ASN A 103 -2.40 0.92 6.75
C ASN A 103 -2.29 0.61 8.25
N ILE A 104 -1.60 1.46 9.01
CA ILE A 104 -1.48 1.32 10.47
C ILE A 104 -2.85 1.51 11.15
N VAL A 105 -3.64 2.50 10.72
CA VAL A 105 -4.99 2.78 11.23
C VAL A 105 -5.93 1.61 10.95
N LEU A 106 -5.88 1.03 9.74
CA LEU A 106 -6.67 -0.16 9.38
C LEU A 106 -6.36 -1.35 10.29
N VAL A 107 -5.08 -1.58 10.62
CA VAL A 107 -4.68 -2.62 11.57
C VAL A 107 -5.11 -2.30 13.00
N TYR A 108 -4.86 -1.05 13.45
CA TYR A 108 -5.15 -0.60 14.80
C TYR A 108 -6.64 -0.64 15.11
N TRP A 109 -7.50 -0.23 14.18
CA TRP A 109 -8.93 -0.17 14.44
C TRP A 109 -9.55 -1.54 14.68
N LYS A 110 -8.91 -2.65 14.28
CA LYS A 110 -9.20 -4.06 14.68
C LYS A 110 -10.69 -4.45 14.68
N GLN A 111 -11.55 -3.61 14.11
CA GLN A 111 -12.98 -3.67 14.27
C GLN A 111 -13.42 -4.61 13.17
N LYS A 112 -13.59 -5.89 13.54
CA LYS A 112 -14.12 -7.01 12.74
C LYS A 112 -14.20 -6.63 11.27
N HIS A 113 -13.20 -7.04 10.48
CA HIS A 113 -13.10 -6.86 9.02
C HIS A 113 -14.50 -6.64 8.44
N PRO A 114 -14.79 -5.54 7.71
CA PRO A 114 -16.17 -5.16 7.37
C PRO A 114 -16.94 -6.31 6.68
N PHE A 115 -16.22 -7.19 5.97
CA PHE A 115 -16.73 -8.40 5.32
C PHE A 115 -16.50 -9.72 6.07
N SER A 116 -16.12 -9.71 7.34
CA SER A 116 -15.86 -10.90 8.16
C SER A 116 -17.05 -11.85 8.20
N LYS A 117 -18.29 -11.36 8.08
CA LYS A 117 -19.49 -12.22 8.02
C LYS A 117 -19.78 -12.78 6.63
N VAL A 118 -19.21 -12.21 5.56
CA VAL A 118 -19.46 -12.64 4.17
C VAL A 118 -18.50 -13.75 3.74
N PHE A 119 -17.29 -13.79 4.30
CA PHE A 119 -16.24 -14.75 3.93
C PHE A 119 -15.94 -15.82 5.00
N LEU A 120 -16.61 -15.79 6.15
CA LEU A 120 -16.50 -16.82 7.21
C LEU A 120 -17.75 -17.71 7.33
N ASN A 121 -18.59 -17.74 6.29
CA ASN A 121 -19.64 -18.75 6.14
C ASN A 121 -19.25 -19.72 5.03
#